data_AF-A0A4V1YUQ9-F1
#
_entry.id   AF-A0A4V1YUQ9-F1
#
_cell.length_a   1.000
_cell.length_b   1.000
_cell.length_c   1.000
_cell.angle_alpha   90.00
_cell.angle_beta   90.00
_cell.angle_gamma   90.00
#
_symmetry.space_group_name_H-M   'P 1'
#
loop_
_entity.id
_entity.type
_entity.pdbx_description
1 polymer ?
#
loop_
_entity_poly.entity_id
_entity_poly.type
_entity_poly.pdbx_seq_one_letter_code
_entity_poly.pdbx_strand_id
1 'polypeptide(L)'
;MITIQELLYNRGLNRLAKIKLVRHKDKRLDLYNLYRTDRNSFWDYQNTQSKDVFKGVDYIVSFIGEEGVFARFIGVFKILNKEQTEYGFKYSMLDISDYDDLKERVIIRWENAISWHQWIKNEMEVVEICPGLHYKRFSDYFDLILSYSELEEIITNQYNDWRTVLSSIKGIYLITDINTGKLYVGSAYGENGIWGRWSDYISTSGHGNNKILRKLISDNNSYKFNLQFSILMILPKTVTADEAISKEQLFKRKLGSNSFGLNAN
;
A
#
# COMPACT_ATOMS: atom_id res chain seq x y z
N MET A 1 -16.74 -4.87 21.98
CA MET A 1 -16.77 -5.08 20.52
C MET A 1 -16.35 -3.76 19.90
N ILE A 2 -15.25 -3.72 19.15
CA ILE A 2 -14.81 -2.49 18.49
C ILE A 2 -15.65 -2.31 17.24
N THR A 3 -16.20 -1.11 17.02
CA THR A 3 -16.99 -0.80 15.82
C THR A 3 -16.23 0.13 14.89
N ILE A 4 -16.57 0.10 13.59
CA ILE A 4 -15.98 1.07 12.64
C ILE A 4 -16.31 2.51 13.05
N GLN A 5 -17.49 2.74 13.61
CA GLN A 5 -17.92 4.03 14.12
C GLN A 5 -16.95 4.58 15.17
N GLU A 6 -16.55 3.77 16.15
CA GLU A 6 -15.57 4.17 17.16
C GLU A 6 -14.23 4.55 16.52
N LEU A 7 -13.73 3.76 15.57
CA LEU A 7 -12.47 4.05 14.88
C LEU A 7 -12.51 5.37 14.12
N LEU A 8 -13.64 5.66 13.45
CA LEU A 8 -13.82 6.89 12.67
C LEU A 8 -14.02 8.11 13.58
N TYR A 9 -14.83 8.00 14.64
CA TYR A 9 -15.05 9.11 15.56
C TYR A 9 -13.79 9.49 16.33
N ASN A 10 -12.95 8.52 16.69
CA ASN A 10 -11.67 8.78 17.34
C ASN A 10 -10.65 9.47 16.42
N ARG A 11 -10.88 9.44 15.10
CA ARG A 11 -10.11 10.16 14.07
C ARG A 11 -10.77 11.48 13.63
N GLY A 12 -11.81 11.93 14.33
CA GLY A 12 -12.42 13.24 14.12
C GLY A 12 -13.65 13.27 13.22
N LEU A 13 -14.23 12.12 12.84
CA LEU A 13 -15.47 12.12 12.07
C LEU A 13 -16.60 12.77 12.89
N ASN A 14 -17.24 13.80 12.33
CA ASN A 14 -18.30 14.53 13.02
C ASN A 14 -19.54 13.64 13.25
N ARG A 15 -19.87 13.37 14.51
CA ARG A 15 -21.03 12.56 14.93
C ARG A 15 -22.38 13.15 14.53
N LEU A 16 -22.46 14.45 14.26
CA LEU A 16 -23.68 15.14 13.84
C LEU A 16 -23.87 15.14 12.32
N ALA A 17 -22.86 14.74 11.55
CA ALA A 17 -22.96 14.69 10.10
C ALA A 17 -23.88 13.54 9.65
N LYS A 18 -24.58 13.76 8.53
CA LYS A 18 -25.44 12.75 7.91
C LYS A 18 -24.56 11.79 7.12
N ILE A 19 -24.28 10.63 7.71
CA ILE A 19 -23.31 9.69 7.15
C ILE A 19 -23.99 8.37 6.78
N LYS A 20 -23.68 7.86 5.58
CA LYS A 20 -24.05 6.51 5.16
C LYS A 20 -22.85 5.59 5.06
N LEU A 21 -22.99 4.37 5.55
CA LEU A 21 -22.11 3.24 5.24
C LEU A 21 -22.53 2.66 3.90
N VAL A 22 -21.57 2.32 3.04
CA VAL A 22 -21.82 1.82 1.68
C VAL A 22 -20.97 0.58 1.43
N ARG A 23 -21.61 -0.56 1.16
CA ARG A 23 -20.94 -1.82 0.81
C ARG A 23 -21.14 -2.12 -0.67
N HIS A 24 -20.08 -1.98 -1.44
CA HIS A 24 -20.04 -2.28 -2.86
C HIS A 24 -19.83 -3.78 -3.08
N LYS A 25 -20.79 -4.43 -3.74
CA LYS A 25 -20.67 -5.84 -4.15
C LYS A 25 -21.38 -6.03 -5.48
N ASP A 26 -20.63 -6.39 -6.52
CA ASP A 26 -21.15 -6.70 -7.84
C ASP A 26 -20.66 -8.09 -8.25
N LYS A 27 -21.56 -8.95 -8.73
CA LYS A 27 -21.19 -10.30 -9.16
C LYS A 27 -20.48 -10.32 -10.51
N ARG A 28 -20.58 -9.22 -11.27
CA ARG A 28 -20.04 -9.10 -12.63
C ARG A 28 -18.62 -8.52 -12.65
N LEU A 29 -18.19 -7.89 -11.56
CA LEU A 29 -16.93 -7.17 -11.46
C LEU A 29 -16.18 -7.58 -10.20
N ASP A 30 -14.88 -7.84 -10.35
CA ASP A 30 -13.98 -7.89 -9.21
C ASP A 30 -13.65 -6.46 -8.77
N LEU A 31 -14.47 -5.94 -7.86
CA LEU A 31 -14.34 -4.56 -7.40
C LEU A 31 -13.06 -4.30 -6.61
N TYR A 32 -12.53 -5.32 -5.92
CA TYR A 32 -11.27 -5.15 -5.19
C TYR A 32 -10.10 -5.05 -6.15
N ASN A 33 -10.03 -5.94 -7.16
CA ASN A 33 -9.02 -5.83 -8.20
C ASN A 33 -9.14 -4.50 -8.96
N LEU A 34 -10.37 -4.10 -9.34
CA LEU A 34 -10.61 -2.81 -10.00
C LEU A 34 -10.11 -1.63 -9.15
N TYR A 35 -10.43 -1.60 -7.86
CA TYR A 35 -9.96 -0.57 -6.92
C TYR A 35 -8.42 -0.50 -6.84
N ARG A 36 -7.73 -1.63 -7.01
CA ARG A 36 -6.26 -1.73 -6.95
C ARG A 36 -5.58 -1.38 -8.27
N THR A 37 -6.14 -1.80 -9.40
CA THR A 37 -5.48 -1.69 -10.72
C THR A 37 -5.95 -0.50 -11.54
N ASP A 38 -7.21 -0.07 -11.37
CA ASP A 38 -7.79 1.06 -12.09
C ASP A 38 -8.76 1.83 -11.16
N ARG A 39 -8.14 2.66 -10.33
CA ARG A 39 -8.82 3.42 -9.29
C ARG A 39 -9.82 4.44 -9.87
N ASN A 40 -9.58 4.97 -11.06
CA ASN A 40 -10.50 5.91 -11.71
C ASN A 40 -11.79 5.21 -12.12
N SER A 41 -11.69 4.03 -12.73
CA SER A 41 -12.86 3.21 -13.06
C SER A 41 -13.64 2.80 -11.82
N PHE A 42 -12.96 2.48 -10.71
CA PHE A 42 -13.63 2.22 -9.44
C PHE A 42 -14.37 3.46 -8.91
N TRP A 43 -13.76 4.65 -8.99
CA TRP A 43 -14.42 5.90 -8.59
C TRP A 43 -15.64 6.22 -9.45
N ASP A 44 -15.57 6.05 -10.76
CA ASP A 44 -16.72 6.23 -11.63
C ASP A 44 -17.87 5.28 -11.28
N TYR A 45 -17.55 4.03 -10.93
CA TYR A 45 -18.53 3.05 -10.42
C TYR A 45 -19.16 3.51 -9.09
N GLN A 46 -18.35 3.87 -8.09
CA GLN A 46 -18.84 4.31 -6.77
C GLN A 46 -19.70 5.59 -6.88
N ASN A 47 -19.26 6.52 -7.71
CA ASN A 47 -19.85 7.85 -7.84
C ASN A 47 -21.11 7.87 -8.71
N THR A 48 -21.47 6.77 -9.37
CA THR A 48 -22.64 6.70 -10.26
C THR A 48 -23.72 5.82 -9.64
N GLN A 49 -24.93 6.36 -9.48
CA GLN A 49 -26.06 5.66 -8.87
C GLN A 49 -27.33 5.81 -9.70
N SER A 50 -28.10 4.74 -9.88
CA SER A 50 -29.38 4.79 -10.63
C SER A 50 -30.48 5.57 -9.91
N LYS A 51 -30.34 5.76 -8.59
CA LYS A 51 -31.27 6.50 -7.73
C LYS A 51 -30.49 7.52 -6.90
N ASP A 52 -31.19 8.55 -6.42
CA ASP A 52 -30.60 9.59 -5.55
C ASP A 52 -30.41 9.08 -4.10
N VAL A 53 -29.61 8.02 -3.95
CA VAL A 53 -29.41 7.32 -2.68
C VAL A 53 -28.62 8.14 -1.67
N PHE A 54 -27.84 9.14 -2.11
CA PHE A 54 -27.07 10.00 -1.22
C PHE A 54 -27.68 11.40 -1.05
N LYS A 55 -28.99 11.55 -1.32
CA LYS A 55 -29.70 12.80 -1.08
C LYS A 55 -29.55 13.27 0.37
N GLY A 56 -28.98 14.46 0.55
CA GLY A 56 -28.79 15.09 1.85
C GLY A 56 -27.81 14.37 2.78
N VAL A 57 -26.91 13.57 2.21
CA VAL A 57 -25.81 12.91 2.91
C VAL A 57 -24.56 13.77 2.81
N ASP A 58 -23.86 13.96 3.93
CA ASP A 58 -22.62 14.75 3.98
C ASP A 58 -21.40 13.89 3.62
N TYR A 59 -21.37 12.66 4.12
CA TYR A 59 -20.28 11.71 3.88
C TYR A 59 -20.79 10.29 3.60
N ILE A 60 -20.03 9.54 2.81
CA ILE A 60 -20.13 8.09 2.77
C ILE A 60 -18.88 7.44 3.38
N VAL A 61 -19.08 6.34 4.09
CA VAL A 61 -18.03 5.43 4.54
C VAL A 61 -18.11 4.23 3.62
N SER A 62 -17.12 4.07 2.76
CA SER A 62 -17.16 3.12 1.66
C SER A 62 -16.40 1.83 1.99
N PHE A 63 -16.98 0.70 1.57
CA PHE A 63 -16.45 -0.63 1.75
C PHE A 63 -16.61 -1.47 0.48
N ILE A 64 -15.68 -2.38 0.23
CA ILE A 64 -15.82 -3.44 -0.78
C ILE A 64 -16.26 -4.72 -0.08
N GLY A 65 -17.31 -5.35 -0.59
CA GLY A 65 -17.84 -6.59 -0.04
C GLY A 65 -16.93 -7.77 -0.32
N GLU A 66 -16.51 -8.44 0.74
CA GLU A 66 -15.69 -9.67 0.70
C GLU A 66 -16.60 -10.91 0.66
N GLU A 67 -16.02 -12.09 0.89
CA GLU A 67 -16.77 -13.34 1.04
C GLU A 67 -17.85 -13.22 2.12
N GLY A 68 -19.03 -13.78 1.84
CA GLY A 68 -20.19 -13.72 2.75
C GLY A 68 -20.61 -12.30 3.13
N VAL A 69 -20.59 -12.03 4.44
CA VAL A 69 -21.02 -10.79 5.08
C VAL A 69 -19.86 -9.84 5.40
N PHE A 70 -18.62 -10.19 5.05
CA PHE A 70 -17.50 -9.30 5.34
C PHE A 70 -17.43 -8.14 4.36
N ALA A 71 -16.83 -7.03 4.81
CA ALA A 71 -16.58 -5.87 3.98
C ALA A 71 -15.28 -5.19 4.39
N ARG A 72 -14.43 -4.88 3.42
CA ARG A 72 -13.15 -4.19 3.58
C ARG A 72 -13.35 -2.69 3.45
N PHE A 73 -12.91 -1.93 4.44
CA PHE A 73 -12.98 -0.46 4.43
C PHE A 73 -12.07 0.11 3.35
N ILE A 74 -12.53 1.08 2.56
CA ILE A 74 -11.74 1.70 1.48
C ILE A 74 -11.71 3.24 1.51
N GLY A 75 -12.47 3.89 2.40
CA GLY A 75 -12.33 5.32 2.65
C GLY A 75 -13.56 6.01 3.21
N VAL A 76 -13.38 7.26 3.61
CA VAL A 76 -14.46 8.20 3.93
C VAL A 76 -14.46 9.29 2.87
N PHE A 77 -15.61 9.50 2.23
CA PHE A 77 -15.75 10.44 1.13
C PHE A 77 -16.78 11.50 1.47
N LYS A 78 -16.40 12.77 1.38
CA LYS A 78 -17.31 13.90 1.50
C LYS A 78 -18.02 14.13 0.18
N ILE A 79 -19.34 14.20 0.20
CA ILE A 79 -20.12 14.54 -1.00
C ILE A 79 -20.03 16.05 -1.21
N LEU A 80 -19.53 16.46 -2.37
CA LEU A 80 -19.40 17.87 -2.74
C LEU A 80 -20.60 18.33 -3.54
N ASN A 81 -20.92 17.59 -4.61
CA ASN A 81 -21.97 17.94 -5.56
C ASN A 81 -22.65 16.70 -6.12
N LYS A 82 -23.82 16.90 -6.71
CA LYS A 82 -24.60 15.89 -7.43
C LYS A 82 -25.08 16.47 -8.75
N GLU A 83 -24.95 15.69 -9.81
CA GLU A 83 -25.51 15.95 -11.13
C GLU A 83 -26.53 14.87 -11.47
N GLN A 84 -27.67 15.27 -12.04
CA GLN A 84 -28.63 14.32 -12.63
C GLN A 84 -28.26 14.09 -14.10
N THR A 85 -28.18 12.84 -14.48
CA THR A 85 -27.84 12.37 -15.82
C THR A 85 -29.01 11.60 -16.42
N GLU A 86 -28.94 11.26 -17.71
CA GLU A 86 -29.94 10.42 -18.38
C GLU A 86 -30.15 9.07 -17.67
N TYR A 87 -29.07 8.51 -17.09
CA TYR A 87 -29.05 7.15 -16.52
C TYR A 87 -29.08 7.11 -14.98
N GLY A 88 -29.24 8.26 -14.32
CA GLY A 88 -29.26 8.35 -12.85
C GLY A 88 -28.56 9.59 -12.31
N PHE A 89 -27.71 9.41 -11.32
CA PHE A 89 -27.04 10.48 -10.58
C PHE A 89 -25.53 10.24 -10.53
N LYS A 90 -24.76 11.28 -10.84
CA LYS A 90 -23.30 11.29 -10.68
C LYS A 90 -22.94 12.21 -9.51
N TYR A 91 -22.17 11.70 -8.57
CA TYR A 91 -21.72 12.45 -7.40
C TYR A 91 -20.25 12.84 -7.55
N SER A 92 -19.93 14.08 -7.19
CA SER A 92 -18.54 14.50 -7.00
C SER A 92 -18.21 14.36 -5.51
N MET A 93 -17.14 13.64 -5.20
CA MET A 93 -16.75 13.34 -3.82
C MET A 93 -15.27 13.61 -3.59
N LEU A 94 -14.94 14.04 -2.38
CA LEU A 94 -13.57 14.21 -1.90
C LEU A 94 -13.22 13.08 -0.93
N ASP A 95 -12.14 12.37 -1.21
CA ASP A 95 -11.56 11.38 -0.30
C ASP A 95 -10.87 12.09 0.89
N ILE A 96 -11.23 11.72 2.12
CA ILE A 96 -10.70 12.33 3.34
C ILE A 96 -9.52 11.49 3.84
N SER A 97 -8.32 12.08 3.78
CA SER A 97 -7.04 11.41 4.07
C SER A 97 -6.84 11.01 5.54
N ASP A 98 -7.58 11.59 6.48
CA ASP A 98 -7.44 11.32 7.92
C ASP A 98 -7.74 9.85 8.30
N TYR A 99 -8.33 9.09 7.38
CA TYR A 99 -8.68 7.68 7.54
C TYR A 99 -7.84 6.75 6.65
N ASP A 100 -6.80 7.28 6.00
CA ASP A 100 -5.92 6.51 5.12
C ASP A 100 -5.20 5.39 5.86
N ASP A 101 -5.01 5.46 7.16
CA ASP A 101 -4.38 4.37 7.93
C ASP A 101 -5.29 3.14 8.06
N LEU A 102 -6.61 3.30 7.90
CA LEU A 102 -7.60 2.22 8.03
C LEU A 102 -7.90 1.51 6.71
N LYS A 103 -7.73 2.19 5.57
CA LYS A 103 -8.11 1.66 4.24
C LYS A 103 -7.46 0.31 3.97
N GLU A 104 -8.21 -0.62 3.43
CA GLU A 104 -7.85 -2.02 3.17
C GLU A 104 -7.46 -2.87 4.39
N ARG A 105 -7.33 -2.28 5.59
CA ARG A 105 -6.90 -2.98 6.81
C ARG A 105 -8.06 -3.35 7.70
N VAL A 106 -9.06 -2.49 7.77
CA VAL A 106 -10.24 -2.76 8.59
C VAL A 106 -11.20 -3.61 7.78
N ILE A 107 -11.47 -4.82 8.27
CA ILE A 107 -12.56 -5.66 7.80
C ILE A 107 -13.67 -5.61 8.85
N ILE A 108 -14.88 -5.35 8.39
CA ILE A 108 -16.08 -5.35 9.23
C ILE A 108 -16.99 -6.53 8.89
N ARG A 109 -17.79 -6.95 9.87
CA ARG A 109 -18.98 -7.77 9.64
C ARG A 109 -20.13 -6.86 9.25
N TRP A 110 -20.72 -7.11 8.09
CA TRP A 110 -21.87 -6.38 7.58
C TRP A 110 -23.17 -7.05 8.03
N GLU A 111 -23.86 -6.44 9.00
CA GLU A 111 -25.03 -7.05 9.67
C GLU A 111 -26.20 -7.37 8.73
N ASN A 112 -26.48 -6.53 7.73
CA ASN A 112 -27.58 -6.73 6.79
C ASN A 112 -27.11 -6.75 5.34
N ALA A 113 -26.75 -7.94 4.85
CA ALA A 113 -26.23 -8.14 3.50
C ALA A 113 -27.21 -7.75 2.36
N ILE A 114 -28.51 -7.60 2.66
CA ILE A 114 -29.53 -7.19 1.67
C ILE A 114 -29.44 -5.68 1.41
N SER A 115 -29.14 -4.88 2.44
CA SER A 115 -29.03 -3.44 2.31
C SER A 115 -27.56 -3.04 2.10
N TRP A 116 -27.24 -2.69 0.85
CA TRP A 116 -25.90 -2.27 0.45
C TRP A 116 -25.53 -0.87 0.94
N HIS A 117 -26.48 -0.05 1.39
CA HIS A 117 -26.21 1.21 2.08
C HIS A 117 -27.01 1.34 3.37
N GLN A 118 -26.41 1.84 4.43
CA GLN A 118 -27.04 1.97 5.74
C GLN A 118 -26.65 3.28 6.40
N TRP A 119 -27.48 3.79 7.31
CA TRP A 119 -27.07 4.96 8.11
C TRP A 119 -25.99 4.56 9.13
N ILE A 120 -25.07 5.47 9.44
CA ILE A 120 -23.93 5.21 10.36
C ILE A 120 -24.35 4.73 11.76
N LYS A 121 -25.58 5.00 12.19
CA LYS A 121 -26.15 4.49 13.46
C LYS A 121 -26.26 2.97 13.52
N ASN A 122 -26.23 2.27 12.38
CA ASN A 122 -26.17 0.81 12.36
C ASN A 122 -24.71 0.40 12.58
N GLU A 123 -24.40 0.01 13.81
CA GLU A 123 -23.05 -0.39 14.22
C GLU A 123 -22.57 -1.59 13.41
N MET A 124 -21.32 -1.53 12.95
CA MET A 124 -20.67 -2.64 12.24
C MET A 124 -19.46 -3.07 13.06
N GLU A 125 -19.44 -4.34 13.46
CA GLU A 125 -18.34 -4.95 14.18
C GLU A 125 -17.07 -4.94 13.31
N VAL A 126 -15.96 -4.47 13.85
CA VAL A 126 -14.64 -4.72 13.28
C VAL A 126 -14.20 -6.12 13.62
N VAL A 127 -14.04 -6.97 12.61
CA VAL A 127 -13.62 -8.36 12.77
C VAL A 127 -12.11 -8.52 12.62
N GLU A 128 -11.47 -7.65 11.83
CA GLU A 128 -10.04 -7.70 11.60
C GLU A 128 -9.49 -6.28 11.39
N ILE A 129 -8.30 -6.04 11.94
CA ILE A 129 -7.47 -4.89 11.59
C ILE A 129 -6.12 -5.46 11.15
N CYS A 130 -5.88 -5.52 9.84
CA CYS A 130 -4.61 -6.00 9.32
C CYS A 130 -3.48 -5.04 9.75
N PRO A 131 -2.39 -5.52 10.34
CA PRO A 131 -1.25 -4.68 10.70
C PRO A 131 -0.52 -4.19 9.43
N GLY A 132 0.06 -2.99 9.49
CA GLY A 132 0.80 -2.39 8.38
C GLY A 132 1.36 -1.00 8.73
N LEU A 133 2.27 -0.47 7.91
CA LEU A 133 2.81 0.89 8.05
C LEU A 133 1.71 1.95 7.91
N HIS A 134 1.20 2.50 9.01
CA HIS A 134 0.05 3.41 9.00
C HIS A 134 0.29 4.72 8.22
N TYR A 135 1.54 5.13 8.08
CA TYR A 135 1.96 6.37 7.41
C TYR A 135 2.46 6.14 5.97
N LYS A 136 2.56 4.89 5.50
CA LYS A 136 3.12 4.59 4.17
C LYS A 136 2.55 3.33 3.58
N ARG A 137 1.85 3.49 2.45
CA ARG A 137 1.26 2.40 1.67
C ARG A 137 2.18 2.05 0.51
N PHE A 138 2.19 0.79 0.10
CA PHE A 138 2.73 0.45 -1.20
C PHE A 138 1.82 1.04 -2.28
N SER A 139 2.29 2.04 -3.02
CA SER A 139 1.56 2.64 -4.14
C SER A 139 1.96 1.99 -5.47
N ASP A 140 3.22 2.11 -5.82
CA ASP A 140 3.82 1.60 -7.05
C ASP A 140 5.29 1.20 -6.79
N TYR A 141 5.83 0.30 -7.59
CA TYR A 141 7.22 -0.15 -7.46
C TYR A 141 8.24 0.97 -7.73
N PHE A 142 7.96 1.88 -8.67
CA PHE A 142 8.90 2.92 -9.10
C PHE A 142 8.83 4.17 -8.22
N ASP A 143 7.71 4.41 -7.54
CA ASP A 143 7.57 5.48 -6.54
C ASP A 143 8.05 5.04 -5.15
N LEU A 144 8.45 3.77 -5.00
CA LEU A 144 8.83 3.20 -3.71
C LEU A 144 10.20 3.70 -3.26
N ILE A 145 10.20 4.39 -2.11
CA ILE A 145 11.39 4.77 -1.37
C ILE A 145 11.18 4.39 0.10
N LEU A 146 12.03 3.56 0.69
CA LEU A 146 11.94 3.16 2.10
C LEU A 146 13.23 3.48 2.84
N SER A 147 13.14 4.08 4.02
CA SER A 147 14.26 4.10 4.97
C SER A 147 14.53 2.70 5.51
N TYR A 148 15.72 2.48 6.07
CA TYR A 148 16.05 1.24 6.76
C TYR A 148 15.03 0.91 7.87
N SER A 149 14.61 1.89 8.67
CA SER A 149 13.65 1.67 9.77
C SER A 149 12.27 1.24 9.26
N GLU A 150 11.78 1.86 8.19
CA GLU A 150 10.51 1.47 7.56
C GLU A 150 10.60 0.04 7.01
N LEU A 151 11.70 -0.29 6.34
CA LEU A 151 11.92 -1.63 5.81
C LEU A 151 12.05 -2.67 6.94
N GLU A 152 12.77 -2.35 8.02
CA GLU A 152 12.90 -3.20 9.21
C GLU A 152 11.54 -3.48 9.84
N GLU A 153 10.68 -2.46 9.98
CA GLU A 153 9.31 -2.61 10.48
C GLU A 153 8.49 -3.54 9.57
N ILE A 154 8.52 -3.31 8.25
CA ILE A 154 7.80 -4.14 7.26
C ILE A 154 8.21 -5.61 7.35
N ILE A 155 9.53 -5.87 7.31
CA ILE A 155 10.07 -7.23 7.28
C ILE A 155 9.83 -7.94 8.62
N THR A 156 10.09 -7.27 9.74
CA THR A 156 9.98 -7.86 11.09
C THR A 156 8.53 -8.22 11.42
N ASN A 157 7.58 -7.33 11.08
CA ASN A 157 6.16 -7.59 11.32
C ASN A 157 5.48 -8.41 10.22
N GLN A 158 6.22 -8.78 9.16
CA GLN A 158 5.73 -9.57 8.03
C GLN A 158 4.43 -9.04 7.42
N TYR A 159 4.33 -7.73 7.20
CA TYR A 159 3.13 -7.12 6.61
C TYR A 159 2.81 -7.77 5.25
N ASN A 160 1.64 -8.41 5.16
CA ASN A 160 1.33 -9.33 4.07
C ASN A 160 1.14 -8.62 2.72
N ASP A 161 0.62 -7.39 2.74
CA ASP A 161 0.50 -6.52 1.57
C ASP A 161 1.88 -6.22 0.95
N TRP A 162 2.88 -5.90 1.77
CA TRP A 162 4.26 -5.70 1.34
C TRP A 162 4.92 -6.99 0.89
N ARG A 163 4.76 -8.07 1.66
CA ARG A 163 5.35 -9.39 1.34
C ARG A 163 4.86 -9.90 0.00
N THR A 164 3.56 -9.85 -0.24
CA THR A 164 2.94 -10.33 -1.48
C THR A 164 3.51 -9.57 -2.68
N VAL A 165 3.56 -8.24 -2.59
CA VAL A 165 4.01 -7.38 -3.69
C VAL A 165 5.51 -7.55 -3.95
N LEU A 166 6.36 -7.40 -2.93
CA LEU A 166 7.82 -7.46 -3.08
C LEU A 166 8.35 -8.88 -3.40
N SER A 167 7.63 -9.94 -3.01
CA SER A 167 8.00 -11.31 -3.40
C SER A 167 7.51 -11.69 -4.81
N SER A 168 6.57 -10.93 -5.38
CA SER A 168 6.03 -11.21 -6.71
C SER A 168 6.99 -10.82 -7.84
N ILE A 169 8.02 -10.03 -7.56
CA ILE A 169 8.95 -9.52 -8.57
C ILE A 169 10.41 -9.84 -8.24
N LYS A 170 11.18 -10.09 -9.30
CA LYS A 170 12.64 -9.96 -9.28
C LYS A 170 12.99 -8.55 -9.76
N GLY A 171 14.21 -8.07 -9.51
CA GLY A 171 14.53 -6.71 -9.93
C GLY A 171 15.93 -6.24 -9.65
N ILE A 172 16.24 -5.05 -10.17
CA ILE A 172 17.41 -4.26 -9.80
C ILE A 172 16.94 -3.19 -8.82
N TYR A 173 17.60 -3.13 -7.67
CA TYR A 173 17.31 -2.18 -6.61
C TYR A 173 18.50 -1.25 -6.38
N LEU A 174 18.22 -0.12 -5.75
CA LEU A 174 19.20 0.85 -5.32
C LEU A 174 19.14 1.00 -3.80
N ILE A 175 20.30 1.05 -3.16
CA ILE A 175 20.45 1.52 -1.79
C ILE A 175 21.26 2.81 -1.84
N THR A 176 20.69 3.89 -1.32
CA THR A 176 21.33 5.20 -1.22
C THR A 176 21.72 5.43 0.23
N ASP A 177 22.98 5.78 0.48
CA ASP A 177 23.38 6.42 1.73
C ASP A 177 22.99 7.89 1.64
N ILE A 178 21.94 8.30 2.38
CA ILE A 178 21.41 9.66 2.32
C ILE A 178 22.35 10.71 2.92
N ASN A 179 23.32 10.30 3.73
CA ASN A 179 24.28 11.21 4.35
C ASN A 179 25.44 11.52 3.39
N THR A 180 25.94 10.51 2.68
CA THR A 180 27.09 10.68 1.77
C THR A 180 26.72 10.80 0.29
N GLY A 181 25.48 10.46 -0.08
CA GLY A 181 25.02 10.36 -1.46
C GLY A 181 25.55 9.13 -2.20
N LYS A 182 26.30 8.24 -1.53
CA LYS A 182 26.87 7.04 -2.17
C LYS A 182 25.78 6.03 -2.50
N LEU A 183 25.94 5.41 -3.66
CA LEU A 183 24.97 4.48 -4.24
C LEU A 183 25.48 3.04 -4.19
N TYR A 184 24.59 2.12 -3.86
CA TYR A 184 24.78 0.68 -4.03
C TYR A 184 23.71 0.14 -4.96
N VAL A 185 24.11 -0.47 -6.07
CA VAL A 185 23.22 -1.17 -6.98
C VAL A 185 23.31 -2.67 -6.70
N GLY A 186 22.16 -3.33 -6.57
CA GLY A 186 22.09 -4.77 -6.42
C GLY A 186 20.95 -5.39 -7.22
N SER A 187 21.04 -6.69 -7.46
CA SER A 187 19.98 -7.49 -8.08
C SER A 187 19.34 -8.44 -7.07
N ALA A 188 18.06 -8.69 -7.25
CA ALA A 188 17.27 -9.67 -6.51
C ALA A 188 16.66 -10.65 -7.51
N TYR A 189 17.33 -11.79 -7.71
CA TYR A 189 16.93 -12.85 -8.65
C TYR A 189 16.61 -14.19 -7.97
N GLY A 190 16.67 -14.25 -6.63
CA GLY A 190 16.30 -15.43 -5.85
C GLY A 190 14.79 -15.70 -5.86
N GLU A 191 14.38 -16.82 -5.26
CA GLU A 191 12.98 -17.29 -5.27
C GLU A 191 12.00 -16.29 -4.67
N ASN A 192 12.39 -15.65 -3.56
CA ASN A 192 11.57 -14.67 -2.86
C ASN A 192 11.72 -13.23 -3.40
N GLY A 193 12.36 -13.05 -4.57
CA GLY A 193 12.42 -11.76 -5.24
C GLY A 193 13.07 -10.64 -4.42
N ILE A 194 12.54 -9.41 -4.57
CA ILE A 194 12.98 -8.24 -3.80
C ILE A 194 12.79 -8.46 -2.30
N TRP A 195 11.66 -9.03 -1.88
CA TRP A 195 11.38 -9.32 -0.47
C TRP A 195 12.51 -10.14 0.16
N GLY A 196 12.90 -11.25 -0.47
CA GLY A 196 13.97 -12.10 0.03
C GLY A 196 15.28 -11.34 0.16
N ARG A 197 15.67 -10.61 -0.90
CA ARG A 197 16.95 -9.91 -0.90
C ARG A 197 16.99 -8.77 0.12
N TRP A 198 15.92 -8.03 0.29
CA TRP A 198 15.83 -6.98 1.31
C TRP A 198 15.70 -7.54 2.74
N SER A 199 15.08 -8.70 2.92
CA SER A 199 15.10 -9.42 4.20
C SER A 199 16.52 -9.77 4.64
N ASP A 200 17.41 -10.12 3.70
CA ASP A 200 18.83 -10.34 4.02
C ASP A 200 19.46 -9.11 4.66
N TYR A 201 19.19 -7.90 4.13
CA TYR A 201 19.72 -6.67 4.72
C TYR A 201 19.23 -6.48 6.15
N ILE A 202 17.95 -6.70 6.42
CA ILE A 202 17.42 -6.57 7.78
C ILE A 202 18.02 -7.63 8.72
N SER A 203 18.06 -8.89 8.30
CA SER A 203 18.62 -9.98 9.11
C SER A 203 20.10 -9.82 9.43
N THR A 204 20.85 -9.09 8.57
CA THR A 204 22.25 -8.78 8.79
C THR A 204 22.48 -7.32 9.20
N SER A 205 21.53 -6.69 9.90
CA SER A 205 21.69 -5.33 10.45
C SER A 205 22.12 -4.26 9.44
N GLY A 206 21.64 -4.36 8.20
CA GLY A 206 21.79 -3.37 7.14
C GLY A 206 22.88 -3.64 6.09
N HIS A 207 23.69 -4.70 6.20
CA HIS A 207 24.78 -4.90 5.23
C HIS A 207 24.50 -5.86 4.06
N GLY A 208 23.55 -6.80 4.17
CA GLY A 208 23.20 -7.73 3.08
C GLY A 208 24.38 -8.51 2.50
N ASN A 209 25.34 -8.87 3.36
CA ASN A 209 26.67 -9.43 3.04
C ASN A 209 27.59 -8.59 2.11
N ASN A 210 27.28 -7.31 1.85
CA ASN A 210 28.19 -6.40 1.15
C ASN A 210 29.41 -6.05 2.03
N LYS A 211 30.63 -6.20 1.48
CA LYS A 211 31.88 -6.00 2.22
C LYS A 211 32.07 -4.56 2.73
N ILE A 212 31.71 -3.56 1.93
CA ILE A 212 31.84 -2.14 2.30
C ILE A 212 30.84 -1.81 3.43
N LEU A 213 29.57 -2.16 3.24
CA LEU A 213 28.52 -1.92 4.25
C LEU A 213 28.82 -2.66 5.56
N ARG A 214 29.32 -3.90 5.50
CA ARG A 214 29.76 -4.64 6.69
C ARG A 214 30.77 -3.86 7.52
N LYS A 215 31.78 -3.29 6.87
CA LYS A 215 32.81 -2.49 7.54
C LYS A 215 32.23 -1.20 8.11
N LEU A 216 31.43 -0.46 7.33
CA LEU A 216 30.86 0.81 7.78
C LEU A 216 29.93 0.61 8.99
N ILE A 217 29.13 -0.46 9.00
CA ILE A 217 28.22 -0.78 10.09
C ILE A 217 28.96 -1.36 11.30
N SER A 218 30.04 -2.12 11.11
CA SER A 218 30.88 -2.54 12.24
C SER A 218 31.56 -1.38 12.93
N ASP A 219 32.01 -0.38 12.16
CA ASP A 219 32.66 0.82 12.67
C ASP A 219 31.64 1.77 13.33
N ASN A 220 30.41 1.84 12.80
CA ASN A 220 29.29 2.58 13.37
C ASN A 220 27.96 1.86 13.12
N ASN A 221 27.41 1.20 14.14
CA ASN A 221 26.17 0.45 14.03
C ASN A 221 24.96 1.30 13.59
N SER A 222 24.97 2.60 13.86
CA SER A 222 23.91 3.53 13.44
C SER A 222 23.97 3.88 11.95
N TYR A 223 25.06 3.52 11.24
CA TYR A 223 25.20 3.78 9.81
C TYR A 223 24.05 3.21 8.97
N LYS A 224 23.49 2.07 9.40
CA LYS A 224 22.34 1.43 8.73
C LYS A 224 21.13 2.35 8.58
N PHE A 225 20.92 3.31 9.50
CA PHE A 225 19.80 4.24 9.45
C PHE A 225 19.95 5.31 8.36
N ASN A 226 21.14 5.45 7.76
CA ASN A 226 21.35 6.31 6.60
C ASN A 226 20.92 5.63 5.29
N LEU A 227 20.61 4.33 5.32
CA LEU A 227 20.29 3.58 4.12
C LEU A 227 18.83 3.78 3.72
N GLN A 228 18.64 4.08 2.44
CA GLN A 228 17.36 4.22 1.78
C GLN A 228 17.28 3.26 0.59
N PHE A 229 16.18 2.53 0.47
CA PHE A 229 15.95 1.45 -0.49
C PHE A 229 14.92 1.87 -1.53
N SER A 230 15.20 1.62 -2.81
CA SER A 230 14.28 1.85 -3.92
C SER A 230 14.48 0.83 -5.05
N ILE A 231 13.54 0.77 -6.00
CA ILE A 231 13.58 -0.16 -7.14
C ILE A 231 13.89 0.61 -8.43
N LEU A 232 14.91 0.16 -9.16
CA LEU A 232 15.32 0.76 -10.44
C LEU A 232 14.67 0.07 -11.64
N MET A 233 14.47 -1.24 -11.55
CA MET A 233 13.95 -2.04 -12.66
C MET A 233 13.26 -3.30 -12.14
N ILE A 234 12.06 -3.56 -12.64
CA ILE A 234 11.35 -4.82 -12.43
C ILE A 234 11.84 -5.83 -13.48
N LEU A 235 12.06 -7.07 -13.05
CA LEU A 235 12.41 -8.20 -13.90
C LEU A 235 11.35 -9.31 -13.80
N PRO A 236 11.06 -10.03 -14.89
CA PRO A 236 10.13 -11.15 -14.86
C PRO A 236 10.65 -12.26 -13.93
N LYS A 237 9.76 -13.05 -13.32
CA LYS A 237 10.16 -14.18 -12.45
C LYS A 237 11.03 -15.22 -13.17
N THR A 238 10.86 -15.33 -14.49
CA THR A 238 11.61 -16.24 -15.37
C THR A 238 13.04 -15.77 -15.66
N VAL A 239 13.43 -14.56 -15.25
CA VAL A 239 14.79 -14.06 -15.49
C VAL A 239 15.82 -15.00 -14.85
N THR A 240 16.88 -15.27 -15.61
CA THR A 240 18.03 -16.04 -15.15
C THR A 240 18.94 -15.18 -14.26
N ALA A 241 19.80 -15.82 -13.47
CA ALA A 241 20.78 -15.10 -12.65
C ALA A 241 21.73 -14.25 -13.51
N ASP A 242 22.21 -14.80 -14.63
CA ASP A 242 23.16 -14.11 -15.52
C ASP A 242 22.53 -12.86 -16.16
N GLU A 243 21.27 -12.94 -16.58
CA GLU A 243 20.54 -11.78 -17.11
C GLU A 243 20.38 -10.69 -16.05
N ALA A 244 20.00 -11.07 -14.82
CA ALA A 244 19.84 -10.13 -13.73
C ALA A 244 21.18 -9.46 -13.36
N ILE A 245 22.27 -10.23 -13.30
CA ILE A 245 23.63 -9.72 -13.05
C ILE A 245 24.07 -8.80 -14.19
N SER A 246 23.78 -9.12 -15.45
CA SER A 246 24.09 -8.25 -16.59
C SER A 246 23.37 -6.91 -16.49
N LYS A 247 22.09 -6.90 -16.08
CA LYS A 247 21.34 -5.67 -15.81
C LYS A 247 21.89 -4.89 -14.62
N GLU A 248 22.26 -5.56 -13.52
CA GLU A 248 22.94 -4.94 -12.37
C GLU A 248 24.20 -4.20 -12.83
N GLN A 249 25.06 -4.87 -13.61
CA GLN A 249 26.30 -4.30 -14.14
C GLN A 249 26.06 -3.09 -15.06
N LEU A 250 24.98 -3.12 -15.86
CA LEU A 250 24.58 -1.96 -16.65
C LEU A 250 24.23 -0.76 -15.76
N PHE A 251 23.44 -0.96 -14.71
CA PHE A 251 23.07 0.12 -13.79
C PHE A 251 24.26 0.64 -12.97
N LYS A 252 25.15 -0.24 -12.53
CA LYS A 252 26.42 0.15 -11.88
C LYS A 252 27.24 1.11 -12.75
N ARG A 253 27.36 0.82 -14.05
CA ARG A 253 28.05 1.70 -15.00
C ARG A 253 27.32 3.03 -15.20
N LYS A 254 26.00 2.99 -15.37
CA LYS A 254 25.18 4.20 -15.56
C LYS A 254 25.25 5.16 -14.36
N LEU A 255 25.25 4.60 -13.15
CA LEU A 255 25.21 5.38 -11.91
C LEU A 255 26.59 5.58 -11.28
N GLY A 256 27.65 5.02 -11.86
CA GLY A 256 29.02 5.14 -11.36
C GLY A 256 29.25 4.49 -9.99
N SER A 257 28.40 3.55 -9.56
CA SER A 257 28.42 3.03 -8.19
C SER A 257 29.63 2.14 -7.86
N ASN A 258 30.31 1.62 -8.88
CA ASN A 258 31.58 0.90 -8.72
C ASN A 258 32.77 1.82 -8.44
N SER A 259 32.74 3.05 -8.98
CA SER A 259 33.86 4.00 -8.86
C SER A 259 33.69 4.95 -7.69
N PHE A 260 32.46 5.37 -7.41
CA PHE A 260 32.16 6.41 -6.43
C PHE A 260 31.15 5.97 -5.36
N GLY A 261 30.61 4.75 -5.47
CA GLY A 261 29.57 4.24 -4.61
C GLY A 261 30.05 3.20 -3.60
N LEU A 262 29.14 2.26 -3.31
CA LEU A 262 29.28 1.20 -2.31
C LEU A 262 29.40 -0.19 -2.95
N ASN A 263 29.45 -0.26 -4.29
CA ASN A 263 29.78 -1.49 -5.00
C ASN A 263 31.30 -1.66 -5.06
N ALA A 264 31.78 -2.86 -4.71
CA ALA A 264 33.21 -3.20 -4.69
C ALA A 264 33.56 -4.34 -5.67
N ASN A 265 32.67 -4.61 -6.63
CA ASN A 265 32.72 -5.78 -7.52
C ASN A 265 32.43 -5.43 -8.98
#